data_AF-A0A9E4GFG0-F1
#
_entry.id   AF-A0A9E4GFG0-F1
#
_cell.length_a   1.000
_cell.length_b   1.000
_cell.length_c   1.000
_cell.angle_alpha   90.00
_cell.angle_beta   90.00
_cell.angle_gamma   90.00
#
_symmetry.space_group_name_H-M   'P 1'
#
loop_
_entity.id
_entity.type
_entity.pdbx_description
1 polymer ?
#
loop_
_entity_poly.entity_id
_entity_poly.type
_entity_poly.pdbx_seq_one_letter_code
_entity_poly.pdbx_strand_id
1 'polypeptide(L)'
;MKLKKLLGTACAALAVGALGLAAPVNAYDQCTLVECTGPEHEYTGEVFTKDNMAEAGELIIPGIAWYVNEGMELRVIKTIKIPLPKLFQEATEKYSGQVEISPDGREMFNYVAGVPFPNIDLNDPLAGAKVMWNQEQKPQYVDNVGTEWITELVNSKGELERTYGSQFWRRM
;
A
#
# COMPACT_ATOMS: atom_id res chain seq x y z
N MET A 1 -26.53 -51.95 -42.81
CA MET A 1 -27.63 -51.72 -43.77
C MET A 1 -28.14 -50.31 -43.56
N LYS A 2 -27.91 -49.38 -44.54
CA LYS A 2 -28.61 -48.11 -44.89
C LYS A 2 -28.94 -47.13 -43.72
N LEU A 3 -28.71 -45.82 -43.74
CA LEU A 3 -28.70 -44.77 -44.78
C LEU A 3 -28.19 -43.47 -44.06
N LYS A 4 -27.12 -42.77 -44.47
CA LYS A 4 -27.12 -41.52 -45.31
C LYS A 4 -28.30 -40.57 -45.01
N LYS A 5 -28.23 -39.24 -44.96
CA LYS A 5 -27.24 -38.13 -45.03
C LYS A 5 -28.12 -36.85 -45.12
N LEU A 6 -27.55 -35.65 -44.94
CA LEU A 6 -28.07 -34.33 -45.41
C LEU A 6 -29.22 -33.73 -44.58
N LEU A 7 -29.39 -32.42 -44.41
CA LEU A 7 -28.62 -31.17 -44.59
C LEU A 7 -29.70 -30.09 -44.27
N GLY A 8 -29.40 -29.05 -43.50
CA GLY A 8 -30.44 -28.07 -43.18
C GLY A 8 -29.93 -26.90 -42.35
N THR A 9 -29.14 -26.05 -42.97
CA THR A 9 -28.84 -24.66 -42.59
C THR A 9 -30.10 -23.86 -42.23
N ALA A 10 -30.10 -23.15 -41.10
CA ALA A 10 -30.60 -21.77 -40.98
C ALA A 10 -30.25 -21.15 -39.62
N CYS A 11 -29.43 -20.11 -39.67
CA CYS A 11 -29.50 -18.84 -38.92
C CYS A 11 -30.00 -18.77 -37.46
N ALA A 12 -29.15 -18.09 -36.68
CA ALA A 12 -29.48 -17.00 -35.77
C ALA A 12 -30.04 -17.36 -34.38
N ALA A 13 -29.13 -17.37 -33.39
CA ALA A 13 -29.15 -16.38 -32.30
C ALA A 13 -27.87 -16.57 -31.46
N LEU A 14 -26.85 -15.77 -31.74
CA LEU A 14 -25.77 -15.49 -30.79
C LEU A 14 -26.36 -14.66 -29.66
N ALA A 15 -26.90 -15.32 -28.64
CA ALA A 15 -27.02 -14.71 -27.33
C ALA A 15 -25.62 -14.70 -26.71
N VAL A 16 -24.84 -13.66 -27.01
CA VAL A 16 -23.66 -13.31 -26.21
C VAL A 16 -24.21 -12.83 -24.87
N GLY A 17 -24.50 -13.79 -23.98
CA GLY A 17 -24.62 -13.52 -22.57
C GLY A 17 -23.26 -13.00 -22.13
N ALA A 18 -23.20 -11.71 -21.85
CA ALA A 18 -22.10 -11.11 -21.12
C ALA A 18 -22.06 -11.77 -19.73
N LEU A 19 -21.39 -12.93 -19.63
CA LEU A 19 -20.77 -13.35 -18.39
C LEU A 19 -19.71 -12.31 -18.10
N GLY A 20 -20.12 -11.28 -17.36
CA GLY A 20 -19.21 -10.48 -16.58
C GLY A 20 -18.45 -11.44 -15.68
N LEU A 21 -17.22 -11.76 -16.07
CA LEU A 21 -16.19 -12.25 -15.17
C LEU A 21 -15.91 -11.13 -14.18
N ALA A 22 -16.78 -10.98 -13.18
CA ALA A 22 -16.35 -10.43 -11.91
C ALA A 22 -15.39 -11.48 -11.34
N ALA A 23 -14.09 -11.30 -11.60
CA ALA A 23 -13.08 -11.98 -10.81
C ALA A 23 -13.44 -11.74 -9.33
N PRO A 24 -13.40 -12.77 -8.46
CA PRO A 24 -13.57 -12.55 -7.04
C PRO A 24 -12.49 -11.55 -6.62
N VAL A 25 -12.94 -10.36 -6.17
CA VAL A 25 -12.08 -9.42 -5.46
C VAL A 25 -11.43 -10.24 -4.36
N ASN A 26 -10.13 -10.42 -4.47
CA ASN A 26 -9.36 -11.32 -3.63
C ASN A 26 -9.63 -10.91 -2.17
N ALA A 27 -9.94 -11.87 -1.29
CA ALA A 27 -10.36 -11.59 0.09
C ALA A 27 -9.30 -10.84 0.93
N TYR A 28 -8.12 -10.60 0.36
CA TYR A 28 -7.03 -9.81 0.94
C TYR A 28 -7.18 -8.29 0.74
N ASP A 29 -8.18 -7.81 0.00
CA ASP A 29 -8.29 -6.40 -0.43
C ASP A 29 -9.28 -5.53 0.37
N GLN A 30 -9.69 -5.96 1.57
CA GLN A 30 -10.61 -5.18 2.43
C GLN A 30 -9.89 -4.33 3.49
N CYS A 31 -8.74 -3.74 3.15
CA CYS A 31 -8.18 -2.64 3.93
C CYS A 31 -8.65 -1.32 3.33
N THR A 32 -9.75 -0.78 3.85
CA THR A 32 -10.08 0.63 3.63
C THR A 32 -9.24 1.48 4.59
N LEU A 33 -9.12 2.80 4.35
CA LEU A 33 -8.49 3.73 5.29
C LEU A 33 -9.13 3.67 6.70
N VAL A 34 -10.32 3.09 6.83
CA VAL A 34 -11.15 3.05 8.03
C VAL A 34 -11.13 1.68 8.72
N GLU A 35 -11.10 0.55 8.01
CA GLU A 35 -11.08 -0.79 8.62
C GLU A 35 -10.29 -1.80 7.79
N CYS A 36 -9.47 -2.62 8.45
CA CYS A 36 -8.86 -3.83 7.90
C CYS A 36 -9.52 -5.02 8.60
N THR A 37 -10.65 -5.49 8.08
CA THR A 37 -11.28 -6.73 8.52
C THR A 37 -10.77 -7.87 7.63
N GLY A 38 -9.47 -8.19 7.75
CA GLY A 38 -8.92 -9.39 7.14
C GLY A 38 -9.36 -10.63 7.93
N PRO A 39 -9.53 -11.80 7.29
CA PRO A 39 -9.73 -13.05 8.00
C PRO A 39 -8.55 -13.30 8.96
N GLU A 40 -8.84 -13.72 10.19
CA GLU A 40 -7.80 -14.09 11.15
C GLU A 40 -6.97 -15.23 10.55
N HIS A 41 -5.65 -15.07 10.57
CA HIS A 41 -4.74 -16.11 10.08
C HIS A 41 -4.76 -17.29 11.06
N GLU A 42 -4.63 -18.51 10.55
CA GLU A 42 -4.71 -19.75 11.36
C GLU A 42 -3.75 -19.74 12.56
N TYR A 43 -2.57 -19.15 12.39
CA TYR A 43 -1.53 -19.01 13.42
C TYR A 43 -1.77 -17.89 14.44
N THR A 44 -2.94 -17.25 14.47
CA THR A 44 -3.22 -16.16 15.42
C THR A 44 -3.23 -16.69 16.85
N GLY A 45 -2.36 -16.16 17.72
CA GLY A 45 -2.18 -16.60 19.11
C GLY A 45 -1.03 -17.58 19.30
N GLU A 46 -0.40 -18.04 18.22
CA GLU A 46 0.75 -18.94 18.30
C GLU A 46 2.05 -18.21 18.60
N VAL A 47 3.00 -18.95 19.17
CA VAL A 47 4.36 -18.48 19.46
C VAL A 47 5.31 -19.34 18.65
N PHE A 48 5.96 -18.71 17.66
CA PHE A 48 7.01 -19.35 16.90
C PHE A 48 8.35 -19.24 17.64
N THR A 49 8.94 -20.39 17.93
CA THR A 49 10.26 -20.61 18.49
C THR A 49 11.08 -21.44 17.49
N LYS A 50 12.35 -21.69 17.80
CA LYS A 50 13.26 -22.47 16.95
C LYS A 50 12.67 -23.83 16.48
N ASP A 51 11.79 -24.43 17.27
CA ASP A 51 11.28 -25.78 17.02
C ASP A 51 10.11 -25.84 16.02
N ASN A 52 9.30 -24.78 15.91
CA ASN A 52 8.11 -24.73 15.05
C ASN A 52 8.23 -23.71 13.90
N MET A 53 9.39 -23.04 13.75
CA MET A 53 9.63 -22.08 12.65
C MET A 53 9.49 -22.67 11.24
N ALA A 54 9.60 -23.99 11.09
CA ALA A 54 9.38 -24.66 9.81
C ALA A 54 7.92 -24.52 9.31
N GLU A 55 6.95 -24.40 10.23
CA GLU A 55 5.52 -24.29 9.92
C GLU A 55 5.17 -22.91 9.34
N ALA A 56 5.91 -21.88 9.75
CA ALA A 56 5.72 -20.52 9.27
C ALA A 56 6.20 -20.31 7.81
N GLY A 57 7.05 -21.19 7.29
CA GLY A 57 7.39 -21.29 5.87
C GLY A 57 7.72 -19.96 5.18
N GLU A 58 7.03 -19.68 4.07
CA GLU A 58 7.21 -18.46 3.24
C GLU A 58 6.52 -17.21 3.81
N LEU A 59 5.77 -17.33 4.92
CA LEU A 59 5.07 -16.19 5.53
C LEU A 59 6.03 -15.26 6.29
N ILE A 60 7.23 -15.76 6.62
CA ILE A 60 8.23 -15.01 7.39
C ILE A 60 9.38 -14.58 6.48
N ILE A 61 9.75 -13.31 6.58
CA ILE A 61 10.94 -12.77 5.90
C ILE A 61 12.20 -13.49 6.42
N PRO A 62 13.14 -13.91 5.55
CA PRO A 62 14.32 -14.69 5.96
C PRO A 62 15.13 -14.08 7.12
N GLY A 63 15.18 -12.74 7.21
CA GLY A 63 15.84 -12.05 8.32
C GLY A 63 15.19 -12.32 9.68
N ILE A 64 13.85 -12.32 9.75
CA ILE A 64 13.12 -12.65 10.98
C ILE A 64 13.31 -14.13 11.33
N ALA A 65 13.32 -15.01 10.33
CA ALA A 65 13.60 -16.43 10.56
C ALA A 65 14.99 -16.67 11.17
N TRP A 66 16.00 -15.90 10.73
CA TRP A 66 17.32 -15.94 11.34
C TRP A 66 17.27 -15.53 12.83
N TYR A 67 16.61 -14.42 13.15
CA TYR A 67 16.49 -13.98 14.55
C TYR A 67 15.78 -15.01 15.45
N VAL A 68 14.73 -15.68 14.96
CA VAL A 68 14.04 -16.72 15.74
C VAL A 68 14.93 -17.93 15.97
N ASN A 69 15.73 -18.33 14.98
CA ASN A 69 16.70 -19.42 15.13
C ASN A 69 17.83 -19.12 16.14
N GLU A 70 18.16 -17.83 16.31
CA GLU A 70 19.10 -17.31 17.32
C GLU A 70 18.45 -17.11 18.70
N GLY A 71 17.15 -17.45 18.85
CA GLY A 71 16.47 -17.47 20.15
C GLY A 71 15.45 -16.37 20.40
N MET A 72 15.10 -15.58 19.38
CA MET A 72 13.96 -14.66 19.46
C MET A 72 12.63 -15.44 19.43
N GLU A 73 11.64 -15.04 20.22
CA GLU A 73 10.28 -15.60 20.12
C GLU A 73 9.41 -14.68 19.26
N LEU A 74 8.74 -15.24 18.25
CA LEU A 74 7.78 -14.51 17.43
C LEU A 74 6.36 -14.83 17.88
N ARG A 75 5.68 -13.85 18.49
CA ARG A 75 4.30 -13.98 18.97
C ARG A 75 3.35 -13.42 17.91
N VAL A 76 2.50 -14.27 17.35
CA VAL A 76 1.50 -13.84 16.38
C VAL A 76 0.28 -13.36 17.15
N ILE A 77 0.02 -12.06 17.11
CA ILE A 77 -1.17 -11.46 17.71
C ILE A 77 -2.24 -11.24 16.63
N LYS A 78 -3.48 -11.06 17.08
CA LYS A 78 -4.56 -10.59 16.22
C LYS A 78 -4.15 -9.28 15.53
N THR A 79 -4.48 -9.15 14.25
CA THR A 79 -4.29 -7.89 13.51
C THR A 79 -5.05 -6.77 14.22
N ILE A 80 -4.32 -5.81 14.77
CA ILE A 80 -4.86 -4.60 15.38
C ILE A 80 -4.63 -3.42 14.43
N LYS A 81 -5.63 -2.56 14.30
CA LYS A 81 -5.46 -1.28 13.60
C LYS A 81 -4.67 -0.34 14.51
N ILE A 82 -3.52 0.14 14.02
CA ILE A 82 -2.76 1.19 14.69
C ILE A 82 -3.39 2.54 14.30
N PRO A 83 -3.98 3.30 15.23
CA PRO A 83 -4.57 4.59 14.91
C PRO A 83 -3.47 5.63 14.63
N LEU A 84 -3.81 6.64 13.84
CA LEU A 84 -2.93 7.79 13.64
C LEU A 84 -2.71 8.54 14.96
N PRO A 85 -1.61 9.29 15.13
CA PRO A 85 -1.40 10.11 16.32
C PRO A 85 -2.57 11.07 16.59
N LYS A 86 -2.97 11.23 17.86
CA LYS A 86 -4.15 12.06 18.23
C LYS A 86 -4.09 13.49 17.67
N LEU A 87 -2.94 14.15 17.83
CA LEU A 87 -2.73 15.50 17.30
C LEU A 87 -2.91 15.60 15.79
N PHE A 88 -2.58 14.53 15.05
CA PHE A 88 -2.75 14.48 13.61
C PHE A 88 -4.22 14.29 13.23
N GLN A 89 -4.99 13.52 14.00
CA GLN A 89 -6.43 13.38 13.82
C GLN A 89 -7.16 14.70 14.09
N GLU A 90 -6.86 15.36 15.22
CA GLU A 90 -7.44 16.66 15.58
C GLU A 90 -7.12 17.75 14.53
N ALA A 91 -5.88 17.77 14.01
CA ALA A 91 -5.50 18.67 12.94
C ALA A 91 -6.27 18.37 11.63
N THR A 92 -6.49 17.10 11.33
CA THR A 92 -7.29 16.68 10.17
C THR A 92 -8.72 17.20 10.28
N GLU A 93 -9.36 17.02 11.44
CA GLU A 93 -10.73 17.51 11.68
C GLU A 93 -10.82 19.05 11.55
N LYS A 94 -9.77 19.76 11.96
CA LYS A 94 -9.75 21.23 11.96
C LYS A 94 -9.44 21.84 10.60
N TYR A 95 -8.51 21.26 9.83
CA TYR A 95 -7.94 21.92 8.64
C TYR A 95 -8.19 21.21 7.31
N SER A 96 -8.70 19.97 7.29
CA SER A 96 -8.90 19.27 6.01
C SER A 96 -9.93 19.95 5.09
N GLY A 97 -10.95 20.61 5.64
CA GLY A 97 -12.04 21.22 4.87
C GLY A 97 -11.68 22.48 4.07
N GLN A 98 -10.51 23.08 4.31
CA GLN A 98 -10.03 24.27 3.58
C GLN A 98 -9.01 23.94 2.49
N VAL A 99 -8.60 22.69 2.37
CA VAL A 99 -7.56 22.29 1.41
C VAL A 99 -8.14 22.20 0.01
N GLU A 100 -7.52 22.91 -0.91
CA GLU A 100 -7.86 22.86 -2.33
C GLU A 100 -6.69 22.27 -3.13
N ILE A 101 -7.01 21.66 -4.27
CA ILE A 101 -6.01 21.13 -5.19
C ILE A 101 -6.16 21.81 -6.54
N SER A 102 -5.04 22.13 -7.18
CA SER A 102 -5.01 22.62 -8.56
C SER A 102 -5.74 21.67 -9.53
N PRO A 103 -6.29 22.19 -10.65
CA PRO A 103 -6.94 21.36 -11.67
C PRO A 103 -6.02 20.26 -12.24
N ASP A 104 -4.70 20.50 -12.22
CA ASP A 104 -3.69 19.55 -12.70
C ASP A 104 -3.26 18.53 -11.62
N GLY A 105 -3.74 18.66 -10.38
CA GLY A 105 -3.41 17.78 -9.26
C GLY A 105 -2.01 17.96 -8.65
N ARG A 106 -1.22 18.93 -9.15
CA ARG A 106 0.21 19.08 -8.84
C ARG A 106 0.55 20.11 -7.78
N GLU A 107 -0.42 20.95 -7.42
CA GLU A 107 -0.29 21.96 -6.38
C GLU A 107 -1.46 21.85 -5.41
N MET A 108 -1.17 22.11 -4.13
CA MET A 108 -2.12 22.10 -3.03
C MET A 108 -2.13 23.48 -2.36
N PHE A 109 -3.32 24.01 -2.12
CA PHE A 109 -3.54 25.33 -1.53
C PHE A 109 -4.16 25.22 -0.14
N ASN A 110 -3.86 26.19 0.72
CA ASN A 110 -4.44 26.35 2.07
C ASN A 110 -4.24 25.15 3.02
N TYR A 111 -3.26 24.29 2.75
CA TYR A 111 -2.89 23.20 3.67
C TYR A 111 -2.09 23.71 4.87
N VAL A 112 -2.42 23.21 6.07
CA VAL A 112 -1.75 23.57 7.33
C VAL A 112 -1.20 22.33 8.02
N ALA A 113 -2.06 21.35 8.34
CA ALA A 113 -1.68 20.12 9.04
C ALA A 113 -2.77 19.04 8.93
N GLY A 114 -2.40 17.79 9.16
CA GLY A 114 -3.31 16.63 9.16
C GLY A 114 -3.35 15.90 7.82
N VAL A 115 -4.32 15.01 7.63
CA VAL A 115 -4.60 14.40 6.32
C VAL A 115 -5.28 15.47 5.46
N PRO A 116 -4.70 15.87 4.32
CA PRO A 116 -5.29 16.88 3.45
C PRO A 116 -6.68 16.49 2.93
N PHE A 117 -6.82 15.25 2.42
CA PHE A 117 -8.06 14.74 1.82
C PHE A 117 -8.52 13.46 2.53
N PRO A 118 -9.23 13.54 3.68
CA PRO A 118 -9.63 12.35 4.43
C PRO A 118 -10.69 11.51 3.70
N ASN A 119 -11.56 12.15 2.91
CA ASN A 119 -12.60 11.51 2.12
C ASN A 119 -12.26 11.63 0.64
N ILE A 120 -11.87 10.52 0.00
CA ILE A 120 -11.54 10.47 -1.43
C ILE A 120 -12.65 9.72 -2.15
N ASP A 121 -13.29 10.39 -3.12
CA ASP A 121 -14.20 9.74 -4.06
C ASP A 121 -13.39 9.09 -5.17
N LEU A 122 -13.57 7.79 -5.38
CA LEU A 122 -12.89 7.02 -6.43
C LEU A 122 -13.31 7.44 -7.85
N ASN A 123 -14.43 8.14 -7.98
CA ASN A 123 -14.91 8.65 -9.26
C ASN A 123 -14.28 10.01 -9.63
N ASP A 124 -13.54 10.63 -8.71
CA ASP A 124 -12.86 11.91 -8.97
C ASP A 124 -11.65 11.67 -9.91
N PRO A 125 -11.55 12.36 -11.05
CA PRO A 125 -10.35 12.32 -11.90
C PRO A 125 -9.05 12.61 -11.16
N LEU A 126 -9.12 13.39 -10.07
CA LEU A 126 -7.99 13.76 -9.21
C LEU A 126 -7.84 12.86 -7.97
N ALA A 127 -8.60 11.76 -7.86
CA ALA A 127 -8.51 10.83 -6.73
C ALA A 127 -7.07 10.34 -6.51
N GLY A 128 -6.37 9.97 -7.58
CA GLY A 128 -4.96 9.55 -7.53
C GLY A 128 -4.05 10.65 -6.97
N ALA A 129 -4.24 11.90 -7.41
CA ALA A 129 -3.46 13.04 -6.91
C ALA A 129 -3.73 13.28 -5.42
N LYS A 130 -4.99 13.17 -4.97
CA LYS A 130 -5.35 13.30 -3.55
C LYS A 130 -4.70 12.22 -2.68
N VAL A 131 -4.63 10.97 -3.17
CA VAL A 131 -3.91 9.88 -2.48
C VAL A 131 -2.41 10.20 -2.39
N MET A 132 -1.80 10.69 -3.46
CA MET A 132 -0.39 11.09 -3.46
C MET A 132 -0.12 12.18 -2.43
N TRP A 133 -0.96 13.21 -2.36
CA TRP A 133 -0.82 14.28 -1.37
C TRP A 133 -1.00 13.79 0.06
N ASN A 134 -1.95 12.89 0.32
CA ASN A 134 -2.09 12.28 1.64
C ASN A 134 -0.85 11.48 2.05
N GLN A 135 -0.21 10.78 1.11
CA GLN A 135 1.01 10.02 1.38
C GLN A 135 2.22 10.92 1.61
N GLU A 136 2.32 12.02 0.87
CA GLU A 136 3.36 13.03 1.06
C GLU A 136 3.25 13.69 2.45
N GLN A 137 2.01 14.00 2.86
CA GLN A 137 1.70 14.69 4.13
C GLN A 137 1.47 13.74 5.32
N LYS A 138 2.09 12.55 5.30
CA LYS A 138 2.01 11.59 6.41
C LYS A 138 2.58 12.18 7.72
N PRO A 139 2.17 11.67 8.90
CA PRO A 139 2.79 12.05 10.17
C PRO A 139 4.31 11.86 10.08
N GLN A 140 5.07 12.89 10.45
CA GLN A 140 6.53 12.83 10.41
C GLN A 140 7.07 11.72 11.32
N TYR A 141 8.16 11.09 10.88
CA TYR A 141 8.87 10.06 11.63
C TYR A 141 9.39 10.62 12.96
N VAL A 142 9.02 9.99 14.08
CA VAL A 142 9.34 10.47 15.45
C VAL A 142 10.35 9.60 16.19
N ASP A 143 11.44 9.18 15.54
CA ASP A 143 12.59 8.66 16.31
C ASP A 143 13.92 8.86 15.56
N ASN A 144 13.95 8.62 14.24
CA ASN A 144 15.17 8.72 13.44
C ASN A 144 14.93 9.46 12.12
N VAL A 145 15.82 10.41 11.79
CA VAL A 145 15.88 11.00 10.44
C VAL A 145 17.29 10.79 9.89
N GLY A 146 17.35 10.07 8.77
CA GLY A 146 18.52 10.01 7.92
C GLY A 146 18.11 10.39 6.52
N THR A 147 18.43 11.61 6.09
CA THR A 147 18.22 12.04 4.70
C THR A 147 19.59 12.17 4.07
N GLU A 148 20.07 11.12 3.43
CA GLU A 148 21.28 11.25 2.62
C GLU A 148 20.96 12.13 1.41
N TRP A 149 21.65 13.27 1.27
CA TRP A 149 21.71 13.95 -0.02
C TRP A 149 23.05 13.62 -0.66
N ILE A 150 22.97 13.28 -1.95
CA ILE A 150 24.11 12.95 -2.80
C ILE A 150 24.16 14.01 -3.90
N THR A 151 25.20 14.83 -3.90
CA THR A 151 25.48 15.82 -4.94
C THR A 151 26.60 15.30 -5.82
N GLU A 152 26.26 15.02 -7.07
CA GLU A 152 27.21 14.60 -8.10
C GLU A 152 27.65 15.81 -8.93
N LEU A 153 28.95 16.07 -8.99
CA LEU A 153 29.54 17.02 -9.92
C LEU A 153 29.89 16.28 -11.19
N VAL A 154 29.28 16.71 -12.29
CA VAL A 154 29.51 16.18 -13.63
C VAL A 154 30.29 17.21 -14.43
N ASN A 155 31.37 16.79 -15.08
CA ASN A 155 32.21 17.67 -15.89
C ASN A 155 31.52 18.04 -17.22
N SER A 156 32.13 18.94 -17.99
CA SER A 156 31.60 19.37 -19.30
C SER A 156 31.52 18.26 -20.36
N LYS A 157 32.14 17.09 -20.12
CA LYS A 157 32.09 15.91 -20.98
C LYS A 157 31.03 14.89 -20.53
N GLY A 158 30.32 15.15 -19.44
CA GLY A 158 29.32 14.23 -18.89
C GLY A 158 29.90 13.13 -17.98
N GLU A 159 31.19 13.19 -17.63
CA GLU A 159 31.81 12.23 -16.72
C GLU A 159 31.66 12.72 -15.27
N LEU A 160 31.41 11.77 -14.36
CA LEU A 160 31.34 12.02 -12.93
C LEU A 160 32.72 12.44 -12.41
N GLU A 161 32.83 13.68 -11.92
CA GLU A 161 34.07 14.22 -11.36
C GLU A 161 34.17 13.92 -9.86
N ARG A 162 33.06 14.11 -9.14
CA ARG A 162 33.04 13.96 -7.68
C ARG A 162 31.63 13.77 -7.15
N THR A 163 31.52 12.99 -6.07
CA THR A 163 30.28 12.84 -5.32
C THR A 163 30.47 13.38 -3.91
N TYR A 164 29.55 14.22 -3.45
CA TYR A 164 29.44 14.67 -2.06
C TYR A 164 28.20 14.04 -1.45
N GLY A 165 28.35 13.31 -0.36
CA GLY A 165 27.23 12.75 0.40
C GLY A 165 27.20 13.32 1.80
N SER A 166 26.04 13.76 2.29
CA SER A 166 25.87 13.91 3.73
C SER A 166 25.43 12.58 4.32
N GLN A 167 26.33 11.88 5.00
CA GLN A 167 25.95 10.77 5.87
C GLN A 167 25.37 11.31 7.18
N PHE A 168 24.32 12.12 7.08
CA PHE A 168 23.66 12.61 8.27
C PHE A 168 22.73 11.51 8.78
N TRP A 169 23.08 11.02 9.95
CA TRP A 169 22.21 10.19 10.75
C TRP A 169 22.09 10.85 12.11
N ARG A 170 20.88 11.30 12.46
CA ARG A 170 20.61 11.85 13.79
C ARG A 170 19.31 11.25 14.34
N ARG A 171 19.40 10.85 15.60
CA ARG A 171 18.24 10.67 16.46
C ARG A 171 17.68 12.04 16.80
N MET A 172 16.39 12.29 16.55
CA MET A 172 15.73 13.56 16.87
C MET A 172 15.17 13.57 18.29
#